data_AF-A0A6J7DFU5-F1
#
_entry.id   AF-A0A6J7DFU5-F1
#
_cell.length_a   1.000
_cell.length_b   1.000
_cell.length_c   1.000
_cell.angle_alpha   90.00
_cell.angle_beta   90.00
_cell.angle_gamma   90.00
#
_symmetry.space_group_name_H-M   'P 1'
#
loop_
_entity.id
_entity.type
_entity.pdbx_description
1 polymer ?
#
loop_
_entity_poly.entity_id
_entity_poly.type
_entity_poly.pdbx_seq_one_letter_code
_entity_poly.pdbx_strand_id
1 'polypeptide(L)'
;MRFVDLLRSTVLLSAGTATMLGVIAVIAAHLDDDATLVLFGAGWWTLAALTGTWLGRRTEPSPSIRRALREARTATTLPELAPVRILLNRLWPLLVATLIAAGVAVVLPQVAAVAAGFGLLAALAMRHQERAVTAIEERDGVTFFVDSTTALGGVRLVRTPGLRRDLPPVPGH
;
A
#
# COMPACT_ATOMS: atom_id res chain seq x y z
N MET A 1 -2.16 13.49 7.18
CA MET A 1 -3.03 12.33 6.85
C MET A 1 -2.75 11.18 7.81
N ARG A 2 -3.72 10.30 8.10
CA ARG A 2 -3.46 9.17 8.99
C ARG A 2 -2.55 8.15 8.31
N PHE A 3 -1.76 7.43 9.10
CA PHE A 3 -0.87 6.40 8.57
C PHE A 3 -1.63 5.20 8.00
N VAL A 4 -2.77 4.84 8.61
CA VAL A 4 -3.67 3.81 8.07
C VAL A 4 -4.17 4.15 6.66
N ASP A 5 -4.48 5.43 6.38
CA ASP A 5 -4.91 5.87 5.06
C ASP A 5 -3.79 5.74 4.02
N LEU A 6 -2.53 6.00 4.41
CA LEU A 6 -1.36 5.79 3.55
C LEU A 6 -1.19 4.31 3.21
N LEU A 7 -1.30 3.43 4.20
CA LEU A 7 -1.17 1.99 3.99
C LEU A 7 -2.27 1.48 3.06
N ARG A 8 -3.51 1.89 3.30
CA ARG A 8 -4.65 1.57 2.44
C ARG A 8 -4.43 2.05 1.01
N SER A 9 -4.00 3.30 0.84
CA SER A 9 -3.74 3.88 -0.48
C SER A 9 -2.62 3.15 -1.22
N THR A 10 -1.57 2.75 -0.51
CA THR A 10 -0.47 1.95 -1.10
C THR A 10 -0.98 0.61 -1.62
N VAL A 11 -1.83 -0.09 -0.85
CA VAL A 11 -2.41 -1.38 -1.24
C VAL A 11 -3.32 -1.21 -2.46
N LEU A 12 -4.22 -0.22 -2.44
CA LEU A 12 -5.14 0.05 -3.54
C LEU A 12 -4.39 0.46 -4.81
N LEU A 13 -3.36 1.30 -4.70
CA LEU A 13 -2.57 1.73 -5.85
C LEU A 13 -1.74 0.59 -6.44
N SER A 14 -1.17 -0.28 -5.60
CA SER A 14 -0.46 -1.49 -6.05
C SER A 14 -1.42 -2.46 -6.76
N ALA A 15 -2.62 -2.64 -6.23
CA ALA A 15 -3.66 -3.47 -6.86
C ALA A 15 -4.10 -2.86 -8.21
N GLY A 16 -4.36 -1.55 -8.26
CA GLY A 16 -4.71 -0.86 -9.51
C GLY A 16 -3.60 -0.94 -10.56
N THR A 17 -2.34 -0.79 -10.14
CA THR A 17 -1.16 -0.99 -11.00
C THR A 17 -1.13 -2.40 -11.57
N ALA A 18 -1.34 -3.41 -10.72
CA ALA A 18 -1.38 -4.80 -11.14
C ALA A 18 -2.47 -5.05 -12.18
N THR A 19 -3.68 -4.52 -11.93
CA THR A 19 -4.82 -4.65 -12.85
C THR A 19 -4.54 -3.97 -14.18
N MET A 20 -4.07 -2.72 -14.18
CA MET A 20 -3.80 -1.96 -15.40
C MET A 20 -2.73 -2.66 -16.26
N LEU A 21 -1.60 -3.05 -15.66
CA LEU A 21 -0.52 -3.72 -16.38
C LEU A 21 -0.94 -5.13 -16.84
N GLY A 22 -1.77 -5.84 -16.05
CA GLY A 22 -2.33 -7.12 -16.45
C GLY A 22 -3.21 -7.00 -17.69
N VAL A 23 -4.07 -5.98 -17.74
CA VAL A 23 -4.91 -5.68 -18.92
C VAL A 23 -4.04 -5.35 -20.13
N ILE A 24 -3.01 -4.51 -19.98
CA ILE A 24 -2.08 -4.19 -21.07
C ILE A 24 -1.41 -5.46 -21.61
N ALA A 25 -0.95 -6.34 -20.72
CA ALA A 25 -0.32 -7.60 -21.11
C ALA A 25 -1.26 -8.52 -21.88
N VAL A 26 -2.53 -8.64 -21.46
CA VAL A 26 -3.54 -9.46 -22.15
C VAL A 26 -3.88 -8.89 -23.53
N ILE A 27 -4.04 -7.56 -23.62
CA ILE A 27 -4.32 -6.90 -24.91
C ILE A 27 -3.16 -7.15 -25.87
N ALA A 28 -1.91 -6.92 -25.43
CA ALA A 28 -0.74 -7.13 -26.27
C ALA A 28 -0.60 -8.59 -26.72
N ALA A 29 -0.78 -9.55 -25.81
CA ALA A 29 -0.77 -10.98 -26.15
C ALA A 29 -1.83 -11.35 -27.19
N HIS A 30 -3.02 -10.74 -27.10
CA HIS A 30 -4.09 -10.97 -28.07
C HIS A 30 -3.78 -10.37 -29.45
N LEU A 31 -3.17 -9.19 -29.49
CA LEU A 31 -2.77 -8.53 -30.75
C LEU A 31 -1.69 -9.32 -31.50
N ASP A 32 -0.78 -9.97 -30.77
CA ASP A 32 0.33 -10.75 -31.33
C ASP A 32 0.01 -12.25 -31.49
N ASP A 33 -1.22 -12.68 -31.15
CA ASP A 33 -1.65 -14.09 -31.09
C ASP A 33 -0.71 -15.00 -30.25
N ASP A 34 -0.12 -14.42 -29.20
CA ASP A 34 0.89 -15.07 -28.36
C ASP A 34 0.25 -15.77 -27.16
N ALA A 35 -0.20 -17.01 -27.39
CA ALA A 35 -0.72 -17.87 -26.33
C ALA A 35 0.31 -18.20 -25.23
N THR A 36 1.61 -18.15 -25.56
CA THR A 36 2.68 -18.45 -24.61
C THR A 36 2.78 -17.35 -23.55
N LEU A 37 2.67 -16.08 -23.97
CA LEU A 37 2.64 -14.94 -23.06
C LEU A 37 1.45 -15.02 -22.09
N VAL A 38 0.27 -15.40 -22.58
CA VAL A 38 -0.92 -15.57 -21.73
C VAL A 38 -0.70 -16.65 -20.68
N LEU A 39 -0.19 -17.82 -21.09
CA LEU A 39 0.06 -18.94 -20.17
C LEU A 39 1.14 -18.60 -19.13
N PHE A 40 2.22 -17.95 -19.57
CA PHE A 40 3.28 -17.47 -18.71
C PHE A 40 2.76 -16.44 -17.70
N GLY A 41 2.01 -15.44 -18.16
CA GLY A 41 1.38 -14.43 -17.32
C GLY A 41 0.45 -15.05 -16.28
N ALA A 42 -0.44 -15.94 -16.69
CA ALA A 42 -1.35 -16.65 -15.80
C ALA A 42 -0.62 -17.46 -14.72
N GLY A 43 0.43 -18.19 -15.11
CA GLY A 43 1.28 -18.93 -14.17
C GLY A 43 1.97 -18.01 -13.16
N TRP A 44 2.57 -16.92 -13.64
CA TRP A 44 3.24 -15.93 -12.80
C TRP A 44 2.28 -15.22 -11.85
N TRP A 45 1.11 -14.80 -12.32
CA TRP A 45 0.10 -14.12 -11.48
C TRP A 45 -0.48 -15.05 -10.43
N THR A 46 -0.67 -16.33 -10.76
CA THR A 46 -1.09 -17.35 -9.79
C THR A 46 -0.04 -17.52 -8.71
N LEU A 47 1.24 -17.66 -9.09
CA LEU A 47 2.35 -17.75 -8.15
C LEU A 47 2.43 -16.50 -7.25
N ALA A 48 2.38 -15.31 -7.84
CA ALA A 48 2.39 -14.04 -7.14
C ALA A 48 1.21 -13.91 -6.16
N ALA A 49 0.01 -14.35 -6.56
CA ALA A 49 -1.17 -14.34 -5.71
C ALA A 49 -1.02 -15.28 -4.51
N LEU A 50 -0.55 -16.51 -4.73
CA LEU A 50 -0.31 -17.49 -3.67
C LEU A 50 0.78 -17.00 -2.70
N THR A 51 1.89 -16.50 -3.23
CA THR A 51 2.98 -15.95 -2.41
C THR A 51 2.52 -14.72 -1.64
N GLY A 52 1.90 -13.74 -2.29
CA GLY A 52 1.39 -12.54 -1.64
C GLY A 52 0.33 -12.84 -0.57
N THR A 53 -0.59 -13.77 -0.84
CA THR A 53 -1.58 -14.20 0.15
C THR A 53 -0.91 -14.84 1.36
N TRP A 54 0.06 -15.74 1.13
CA TRP A 54 0.81 -16.41 2.18
C TRP A 54 1.67 -15.46 3.02
N LEU A 55 2.39 -14.51 2.41
CA LEU A 55 3.15 -13.50 3.16
C LEU A 55 2.23 -12.59 3.98
N GLY A 56 1.15 -12.11 3.37
CA GLY A 56 0.24 -11.18 4.01
C GLY A 56 -0.72 -11.82 5.02
N ARG A 57 -0.64 -13.13 5.29
CA ARG A 57 -1.48 -13.81 6.30
C ARG A 57 -1.20 -13.34 7.73
N ARG A 58 -0.04 -12.72 7.97
CA ARG A 58 0.35 -12.22 9.29
C ARG A 58 -0.46 -10.97 9.61
N THR A 59 -1.09 -10.97 10.78
CA THR A 59 -1.84 -9.83 11.32
C THR A 59 -0.96 -8.85 12.10
N GLU A 60 0.32 -9.16 12.25
CA GLU A 60 1.29 -8.27 12.87
C GLU A 60 1.83 -7.22 11.88
N PRO A 61 2.15 -6.01 12.37
CA PRO A 61 2.88 -5.04 11.56
C PRO A 61 4.25 -5.59 11.16
N SER A 62 4.63 -5.32 9.91
CA SER A 62 5.95 -5.66 9.39
C SER A 62 7.07 -5.01 10.23
N PRO A 63 8.30 -5.55 10.22
CA PRO A 63 9.40 -5.01 11.02
C PRO A 63 9.68 -3.51 10.76
N SER A 64 9.56 -3.07 9.51
CA SER A 64 9.74 -1.66 9.13
C SER A 64 8.62 -0.76 9.68
N ILE A 65 7.37 -1.21 9.62
CA ILE A 65 6.23 -0.48 10.20
C ILE A 65 6.37 -0.42 11.72
N ARG A 66 6.72 -1.54 12.36
CA ARG A 66 6.95 -1.61 13.81
C ARG A 66 8.04 -0.64 14.26
N ARG A 67 9.12 -0.51 13.49
CA ARG A 67 10.16 0.49 13.73
C ARG A 67 9.62 1.92 13.60
N ALA A 68 8.90 2.22 12.53
CA ALA A 68 8.30 3.54 12.33
C ALA A 68 7.32 3.94 13.44
N LEU A 69 6.53 2.99 13.96
CA LEU A 69 5.63 3.20 15.10
C LEU A 69 6.40 3.47 16.40
N ARG A 70 7.51 2.76 16.65
CA ARG A 70 8.37 2.97 17.83
C ARG A 70 9.08 4.32 17.81
N GLU A 71 9.47 4.78 16.62
CA GLU A 71 10.15 6.06 16.41
C GLU A 71 9.18 7.25 16.31
N ALA A 72 7.86 7.01 16.47
CA ALA A 72 6.86 8.04 16.33
C ALA A 72 7.01 9.13 17.41
N ARG A 73 7.07 10.39 16.99
CA ARG A 73 7.19 11.53 17.90
C ARG A 73 5.83 11.86 18.51
N THR A 74 5.77 12.07 19.82
CA THR A 74 4.55 12.55 20.48
C THR A 74 4.32 14.03 20.17
N ALA A 75 3.11 14.39 19.73
CA ALA A 75 2.68 15.77 19.56
C ALA A 75 1.28 15.99 20.16
N THR A 76 1.06 17.19 20.70
CA THR A 76 -0.23 17.64 21.26
C THR A 76 -1.04 18.47 20.28
N THR A 77 -0.45 18.85 19.15
CA THR A 77 -1.12 19.57 18.06
C THR A 77 -1.31 18.65 16.86
N LEU A 78 -2.41 18.86 16.12
CA LEU A 78 -2.66 18.12 14.89
C LEU A 78 -1.67 18.56 13.80
N PRO A 79 -1.01 17.61 13.09
CA PRO A 79 -0.10 17.95 12.00
C PRO A 79 -0.83 18.58 10.80
N GLU A 80 -0.10 19.35 10.00
CA GLU A 80 -0.62 19.95 8.77
C GLU A 80 -1.24 18.91 7.83
N LEU A 81 -2.45 19.22 7.35
CA LEU A 81 -3.22 18.38 6.45
C LEU A 81 -2.83 18.64 4.99
N ALA A 82 -1.77 17.97 4.52
CA ALA A 82 -1.39 17.96 3.11
C ALA A 82 -1.46 16.55 2.49
N PRO A 83 -2.64 15.88 2.48
CA PRO A 83 -2.77 14.47 2.12
C PRO A 83 -2.27 14.15 0.71
N VAL A 84 -2.64 14.96 -0.29
CA VAL A 84 -2.23 14.76 -1.68
C VAL A 84 -0.71 14.86 -1.84
N ARG A 85 -0.08 15.87 -1.21
CA ARG A 85 1.38 16.06 -1.25
C ARG A 85 2.12 14.88 -0.62
N ILE A 86 1.62 14.37 0.51
CA ILE A 86 2.24 13.21 1.17
C ILE A 86 2.07 11.97 0.28
N LEU A 87 0.89 11.75 -0.31
CA LEU A 87 0.65 10.62 -1.20
C LEU A 87 1.60 10.66 -2.41
N LEU A 88 1.71 11.81 -3.08
CA LEU A 88 2.62 11.99 -4.23
C LEU A 88 4.08 11.78 -3.81
N ASN A 89 4.54 12.44 -2.75
CA ASN A 89 5.93 12.30 -2.29
C ASN A 89 6.31 10.87 -1.87
N ARG A 90 5.32 10.05 -1.47
CA ARG A 90 5.56 8.66 -1.02
C ARG A 90 5.36 7.62 -2.11
N LEU A 91 4.38 7.83 -2.99
CA LEU A 91 3.98 6.84 -3.99
C LEU A 91 4.43 7.21 -5.41
N TRP A 92 5.10 8.35 -5.62
CA TRP A 92 5.69 8.67 -6.92
C TRP A 92 6.60 7.57 -7.48
N PRO A 93 7.40 6.82 -6.68
CA PRO A 93 8.25 5.77 -7.27
C PRO A 93 7.40 4.65 -7.87
N LEU A 94 6.27 4.32 -7.22
CA LEU A 94 5.32 3.34 -7.74
C LEU A 94 4.65 3.85 -9.01
N LEU A 95 4.22 5.12 -9.04
CA LEU A 95 3.64 5.74 -10.23
C LEU A 95 4.64 5.74 -11.40
N VAL A 96 5.87 6.20 -11.18
CA VAL A 96 6.92 6.24 -12.20
C VAL A 96 7.25 4.83 -12.69
N ALA A 97 7.42 3.86 -11.79
CA ALA A 97 7.66 2.47 -12.18
C ALA A 97 6.51 1.89 -13.02
N THR A 98 5.27 2.22 -12.67
CA THR A 98 4.08 1.79 -13.43
C THR A 98 4.07 2.38 -14.84
N LEU A 99 4.34 3.68 -14.97
CA LEU A 99 4.38 4.37 -16.26
C LEU A 99 5.53 3.85 -17.14
N ILE A 100 6.71 3.61 -16.54
CA ILE A 100 7.84 3.01 -17.26
C ILE A 100 7.48 1.60 -17.73
N ALA A 101 6.92 0.76 -16.87
CA ALA A 101 6.52 -0.59 -17.23
C ALA A 101 5.47 -0.60 -18.35
N ALA A 102 4.47 0.28 -18.27
CA ALA A 102 3.46 0.45 -19.31
C ALA A 102 4.07 0.93 -20.65
N GLY A 103 5.00 1.89 -20.61
CA GLY A 103 5.69 2.37 -21.81
C GLY A 103 6.58 1.31 -22.45
N VAL A 104 7.34 0.56 -21.65
CA VAL A 104 8.19 -0.54 -22.14
C VAL A 104 7.35 -1.67 -22.71
N ALA A 105 6.15 -1.91 -22.18
CA ALA A 105 5.26 -2.97 -22.65
C ALA A 105 4.80 -2.83 -24.10
N VAL A 106 4.90 -1.62 -24.68
CA VAL A 106 4.61 -1.38 -26.10
C VAL A 106 5.58 -2.15 -27.01
N VAL A 107 6.82 -2.35 -26.55
CA VAL A 107 7.86 -3.07 -27.31
C VAL A 107 8.08 -4.47 -26.75
N LEU A 108 7.94 -4.62 -25.44
CA LEU A 108 8.17 -5.88 -24.72
C LEU A 108 6.97 -6.20 -23.82
N PRO A 109 5.89 -6.78 -24.37
CA PRO A 109 4.67 -7.11 -23.63
C PRO A 109 4.90 -7.94 -22.36
N GLN A 110 5.96 -8.75 -22.33
CA GLN A 110 6.34 -9.56 -21.16
C GLN A 110 6.59 -8.69 -19.91
N VAL A 111 7.07 -7.46 -20.10
CA VAL A 111 7.37 -6.54 -18.98
C VAL A 111 6.09 -6.15 -18.23
N ALA A 112 5.00 -5.87 -18.94
CA ALA A 112 3.71 -5.61 -18.30
C ALA A 112 3.22 -6.84 -17.52
N ALA A 113 3.33 -8.04 -18.09
CA ALA A 113 2.92 -9.28 -17.42
C ALA A 113 3.69 -9.51 -16.11
N VAL A 114 5.02 -9.32 -16.14
CA VAL A 114 5.88 -9.49 -14.96
C VAL A 114 5.59 -8.42 -13.91
N ALA A 115 5.54 -7.15 -14.31
CA ALA A 115 5.28 -6.03 -13.42
C ALA A 115 3.89 -6.10 -12.76
N ALA A 116 2.88 -6.57 -13.50
CA ALA A 116 1.55 -6.83 -12.95
C ALA A 116 1.59 -7.83 -11.78
N GLY A 117 2.34 -8.92 -11.92
CA GLY A 117 2.51 -9.90 -10.86
C GLY A 117 3.20 -9.34 -9.62
N PHE A 118 4.21 -8.47 -9.77
CA PHE A 118 4.81 -7.80 -8.62
C PHE A 118 3.85 -6.86 -7.90
N GLY A 119 3.05 -6.09 -8.64
CA GLY A 119 2.00 -5.25 -8.06
C GLY A 119 0.98 -6.08 -7.28
N LEU A 120 0.57 -7.23 -7.83
CA LEU A 120 -0.37 -8.16 -7.21
C LEU A 120 0.21 -8.76 -5.91
N LEU A 121 1.45 -9.24 -5.97
CA LEU A 121 2.16 -9.78 -4.81
C LEU A 121 2.26 -8.73 -3.70
N ALA A 122 2.70 -7.51 -4.04
CA ALA A 122 2.86 -6.42 -3.07
C ALA A 122 1.54 -6.03 -2.41
N ALA A 123 0.47 -5.88 -3.20
CA ALA A 123 -0.86 -5.56 -2.69
C ALA A 123 -1.36 -6.62 -1.70
N LEU A 124 -1.21 -7.91 -2.07
CA LEU A 124 -1.66 -9.01 -1.22
C LEU A 124 -0.78 -9.18 0.02
N ALA A 125 0.53 -9.01 -0.09
CA ALA A 125 1.45 -9.08 1.05
C ALA A 125 1.15 -8.01 2.11
N MET A 126 0.66 -6.85 1.69
CA MET A 126 0.42 -5.69 2.55
C MET A 126 -1.03 -5.56 3.04
N ARG A 127 -1.95 -6.41 2.59
CA ARG A 127 -3.41 -6.25 2.77
C ARG A 127 -3.91 -6.15 4.22
N HIS A 128 -3.15 -6.65 5.21
CA HIS A 128 -3.55 -6.63 6.63
C HIS A 128 -2.80 -5.58 7.46
N GLN A 129 -1.88 -4.83 6.87
CA GLN A 129 -1.04 -3.88 7.61
C GLN A 129 -1.84 -2.71 8.17
N GLU A 130 -2.84 -2.23 7.44
CA GLU A 130 -3.78 -1.20 7.93
C GLU A 130 -4.53 -1.67 9.19
N ARG A 131 -5.08 -2.90 9.15
CA ARG A 131 -5.81 -3.48 10.29
C ARG A 131 -4.90 -3.70 11.49
N ALA A 132 -3.66 -4.14 11.24
CA ALA A 132 -2.66 -4.34 12.28
C ALA A 132 -2.34 -3.04 13.03
N VAL A 133 -2.17 -1.93 12.29
CA VAL A 133 -1.93 -0.61 12.90
C VAL A 133 -3.18 -0.10 13.61
N THR A 134 -4.36 -0.29 13.02
CA THR A 134 -5.64 0.13 13.63
C THR A 134 -5.85 -0.56 14.99
N ALA A 135 -5.55 -1.86 15.10
CA ALA A 135 -5.64 -2.58 16.36
C ALA A 135 -4.68 -2.03 17.44
N ILE A 136 -3.51 -1.52 17.05
CA ILE A 136 -2.57 -0.85 17.96
C ILE A 136 -3.10 0.52 18.37
N GLU A 137 -3.61 1.30 17.42
CA GLU A 137 -4.25 2.60 17.69
C GLU A 137 -5.40 2.47 18.69
N GLU A 138 -6.26 1.46 18.52
CA GLU A 138 -7.39 1.18 19.41
C GLU A 138 -6.93 0.70 20.80
N ARG A 139 -5.95 -0.21 20.86
CA ARG A 139 -5.40 -0.72 22.12
C ARG A 139 -4.73 0.37 22.95
N ASP A 140 -3.94 1.23 22.29
CA ASP A 140 -3.11 2.23 22.96
C ASP A 140 -3.81 3.59 23.08
N GLY A 141 -5.02 3.74 22.52
CA GLY A 141 -5.79 4.99 22.56
C GLY A 141 -5.10 6.14 21.83
N VAL A 142 -4.40 5.86 20.74
CA VAL A 142 -3.59 6.85 20.00
C VAL A 142 -3.86 6.81 18.51
N THR A 143 -3.49 7.87 17.81
CA THR A 143 -3.57 7.93 16.35
C THR A 143 -2.22 8.31 15.77
N PHE A 144 -1.81 7.61 14.71
CA PHE A 144 -0.57 7.88 14.00
C PHE A 144 -0.85 8.70 12.73
N PHE A 145 -0.17 9.83 12.63
CA PHE A 145 -0.18 10.70 11.46
C PHE A 145 1.17 10.66 10.76
N VAL A 146 1.15 10.74 9.43
CA VAL A 146 2.38 10.86 8.65
C VAL A 146 2.89 12.29 8.72
N ASP A 147 4.14 12.45 9.12
CA ASP A 147 4.81 13.75 9.12
C ASP A 147 5.08 14.19 7.67
N SER A 148 4.89 15.48 7.41
CA SER A 148 5.00 16.06 6.07
C SER A 148 6.45 16.26 5.62
N THR A 149 7.44 16.02 6.50
CA THR A 149 8.84 16.31 6.20
C THR A 149 9.52 15.23 5.35
N THR A 150 10.05 15.67 4.21
CA THR A 150 10.96 15.01 3.23
C THR A 150 10.41 13.85 2.39
N ALA A 151 10.49 14.02 1.06
CA ALA A 151 10.10 13.02 0.04
C ALA A 151 11.04 11.80 -0.02
N LEU A 152 12.33 11.99 0.30
CA LEU A 152 13.37 10.95 0.21
C LEU A 152 13.74 10.31 1.56
N GLY A 153 13.30 10.89 2.68
CA GLY A 153 13.56 10.33 4.02
C GLY A 153 12.64 9.14 4.33
N GLY A 154 12.96 8.34 5.33
CA GLY A 154 12.04 7.30 5.82
C GLY A 154 10.68 7.87 6.25
N VAL A 155 9.64 7.02 6.30
CA VAL A 155 8.32 7.42 6.82
C VAL A 155 8.49 7.76 8.30
N ARG A 156 8.24 9.01 8.65
CA ARG A 156 8.21 9.49 10.03
C ARG A 156 6.77 9.68 10.48
N LEU A 157 6.50 9.27 11.71
CA LEU A 157 5.16 9.28 12.27
C LEU A 157 5.10 10.24 13.46
N VAL A 158 3.94 10.88 13.60
CA VAL A 158 3.56 11.67 14.76
C VAL A 158 2.43 10.93 15.46
N ARG A 159 2.61 10.69 16.76
CA ARG A 159 1.62 10.08 17.64
C ARG A 159 0.86 11.20 18.35
N THR A 160 -0.45 11.25 18.16
CA THR A 160 -1.35 12.13 18.91
C THR A 160 -2.26 11.30 19.82
N PRO A 161 -2.73 11.85 20.95
CA PRO A 161 -3.79 11.22 21.73
C PRO A 161 -4.99 10.95 20.81
N GLY A 162 -5.53 9.74 20.87
CA GLY A 162 -6.79 9.43 20.21
C GLY A 162 -7.91 10.24 20.88
N LEU A 163 -8.87 10.73 20.11
CA LEU A 163 -10.08 11.28 20.69
C LEU A 163 -10.80 10.13 21.41
N ARG A 164 -10.72 10.08 22.74
CA ARG A 164 -11.48 9.12 23.55
C ARG A 164 -12.95 9.25 23.17
N ARG A 165 -13.55 8.19 22.63
CA ARG A 165 -15.01 8.06 22.55
C ARG A 165 -15.52 7.66 23.94
N ASP A 166 -15.22 8.47 24.95
CA ASP A 166 -15.91 8.33 26.22
C ASP A 166 -17.35 8.78 25.92
N LEU A 167 -18.29 7.84 25.83
CA LEU A 167 -19.69 8.21 25.91
C LEU A 167 -19.87 8.98 27.23
N PRO A 168 -20.63 10.10 27.24
CA PRO A 168 -21.03 10.72 28.49
C PRO A 168 -21.60 9.64 29.41
N PRO A 169 -21.27 9.62 30.71
CA PRO A 169 -21.90 8.71 31.65
C PRO A 169 -23.42 8.87 31.48
N VAL A 170 -24.10 7.78 31.14
CA VAL A 170 -25.57 7.75 31.09
C VAL A 170 -26.03 8.18 32.48
N PRO A 171 -26.73 9.32 32.62
CA PRO A 171 -27.23 9.74 33.92
C PRO A 171 -28.11 8.62 34.45
N GLY A 172 -27.77 8.11 35.64
CA GLY A 172 -28.55 7.07 36.28
C GLY A 172 -30.02 7.42 36.33
N HIS A 173 -30.85 6.44 36.04
CA HIS A 173 -32.24 6.36 36.48
C HIS A 173 -32.31 5.18 37.44
#